data_AF-A0A520X0E8-F1
#
_entry.id   AF-A0A520X0E8-F1
#
_cell.length_a   1.000
_cell.length_b   1.000
_cell.length_c   1.000
_cell.angle_alpha   90.00
_cell.angle_beta   90.00
_cell.angle_gamma   90.00
#
_symmetry.space_group_name_H-M   'P 1'
#
loop_
_entity.id
_entity.type
_entity.pdbx_description
1 polymer ?
#
loop_
_entity_poly.entity_id
_entity_poly.type
_entity_poly.pdbx_seq_one_letter_code
_entity_poly.pdbx_strand_id
1 'polypeptide(L)'
;FVSLLMDKTLGTDFEDWTHWLPCDRAIAVQTTAVSDPIPYTRSIARESGWQWRIPLQTRVGNGLVYCSEFMSDDEARDTLLANIEGELITEPRVLRFRTGQRVKHWNRNCVALGLAAGFLEPLESTSIHLIQRGVIRLLQMFPYGGIVESDRTEFNRQMDAEFRFIRDFIIMHYHVTERTDSEFWRRCRNMDIPDDLKHRLDLFRDSGRVFEAEFDIFRENSWTQVMLGQGIEPQSYHPIVDMMSEQELRQFMQIQGQKVDRVLQQLPTHQEFIDRYCPTTAG
;
A
#
# COMPACT_ATOMS: atom_id res chain seq x y z
N PHE A 1 10.33 13.74 6.91
CA PHE A 1 9.80 13.89 8.28
C PHE A 1 9.96 15.28 8.87
N VAL A 2 11.12 15.96 8.73
CA VAL A 2 11.38 17.27 9.39
C VAL A 2 10.25 18.30 9.21
N SER A 3 9.61 18.32 8.04
CA SER A 3 8.45 19.18 7.72
C SER A 3 8.65 20.63 8.17
N LEU A 4 9.79 21.21 7.76
CA LEU A 4 10.27 22.50 8.27
C LEU A 4 9.20 23.60 8.21
N LEU A 5 8.50 23.71 7.08
CA LEU A 5 7.48 24.75 6.90
C LEU A 5 6.17 24.43 7.62
N MET A 6 5.64 23.21 7.45
CA MET A 6 4.32 22.89 7.98
C MET A 6 4.33 22.64 9.49
N ASP A 7 5.34 21.93 10.00
CA ASP A 7 5.50 21.62 11.42
C ASP A 7 6.21 22.75 12.14
N LYS A 8 7.48 23.01 11.81
CA LYS A 8 8.33 23.92 12.62
C LYS A 8 7.95 25.39 12.49
N THR A 9 7.51 25.82 11.31
CA THR A 9 7.15 27.23 11.07
C THR A 9 5.65 27.49 11.29
N LEU A 10 4.78 26.65 10.72
CA LEU A 10 3.33 26.88 10.76
C LEU A 10 2.60 26.15 11.90
N GLY A 11 3.27 25.27 12.64
CA GLY A 11 2.67 24.55 13.78
C GLY A 11 1.48 23.69 13.38
N THR A 12 1.51 23.07 12.19
CA THR A 12 0.41 22.24 11.71
C THR A 12 0.44 20.88 12.39
N ASP A 13 -0.60 20.57 13.15
CA ASP A 13 -0.73 19.32 13.89
C ASP A 13 -0.60 18.07 13.01
N PHE A 14 -0.20 16.97 13.64
CA PHE A 14 -0.06 15.66 13.02
C PHE A 14 -1.01 14.67 13.68
N GLU A 15 -1.89 14.07 12.89
CA GLU A 15 -2.77 12.98 13.30
C GLU A 15 -1.98 11.67 13.28
N ASP A 16 -1.88 11.03 14.44
CA ASP A 16 -1.14 9.78 14.62
C ASP A 16 -2.02 8.57 14.35
N TRP A 17 -1.54 7.65 13.52
CA TRP A 17 -2.24 6.39 13.22
C TRP A 17 -1.47 5.15 13.69
N THR A 18 -0.42 5.30 14.50
CA THR A 18 0.37 4.17 15.02
C THR A 18 -0.46 3.17 15.84
N HIS A 19 -1.60 3.59 16.40
CA HIS A 19 -2.51 2.68 17.11
C HIS A 19 -3.18 1.65 16.17
N TRP A 20 -3.31 1.94 14.88
CA TRP A 20 -3.79 0.97 13.87
C TRP A 20 -2.66 0.40 13.00
N LEU A 21 -1.64 1.20 12.72
CA LEU A 21 -0.50 0.85 11.87
C LEU A 21 0.79 0.93 12.71
N PRO A 22 1.08 -0.11 13.50
CA PRO A 22 2.05 -0.06 14.59
C PRO A 22 3.52 -0.07 14.18
N CYS A 23 3.82 -0.40 12.91
CA CYS A 23 5.19 -0.35 12.42
C CYS A 23 5.71 1.09 12.43
N ASP A 24 6.94 1.27 12.89
CA ASP A 24 7.57 2.59 13.10
C ASP A 24 9.03 2.62 12.61
N ARG A 25 9.56 1.47 12.18
CA ARG A 25 10.91 1.33 11.65
C ARG A 25 10.94 0.51 10.38
N ALA A 26 11.95 0.78 9.56
CA ALA A 26 12.32 -0.06 8.45
C ALA A 26 13.84 -0.21 8.38
N ILE A 27 14.32 -1.37 7.95
CA ILE A 27 15.71 -1.53 7.51
C ILE A 27 15.71 -1.79 6.01
N ALA A 28 16.52 -1.06 5.25
CA ALA A 28 16.58 -1.16 3.79
C ALA A 28 18.01 -1.48 3.33
N VAL A 29 18.12 -2.35 2.32
CA VAL A 29 19.40 -2.77 1.74
C VAL A 29 19.22 -3.12 0.26
N GLN A 30 20.25 -2.89 -0.56
CA GLN A 30 20.28 -3.33 -1.95
C GLN A 30 21.18 -4.56 -2.11
N THR A 31 20.75 -5.50 -2.96
CA THR A 31 21.55 -6.65 -3.36
C THR A 31 21.75 -6.72 -4.86
N THR A 32 22.78 -7.44 -5.30
CA THR A 32 22.93 -7.82 -6.71
C THR A 32 21.74 -8.65 -7.17
N ALA A 33 21.35 -8.50 -8.43
CA ALA A 33 20.34 -9.36 -9.03
C ALA A 33 20.93 -10.76 -9.27
N VAL A 34 20.24 -11.80 -8.81
CA VAL A 34 20.64 -13.21 -8.98
C VAL A 34 19.77 -13.97 -9.99
N SER A 35 18.73 -13.31 -10.51
CA SER A 35 17.76 -13.86 -11.46
C SER A 35 17.11 -12.73 -12.25
N ASP A 36 16.44 -13.09 -13.34
CA ASP A 36 15.57 -12.18 -14.09
C ASP A 36 14.52 -11.52 -13.16
N PRO A 37 14.12 -10.27 -13.46
CA PRO A 37 13.17 -9.53 -12.65
C PRO A 37 11.75 -10.10 -12.80
N ILE A 38 11.13 -10.43 -11.68
CA ILE A 38 9.70 -10.79 -11.62
C ILE A 38 8.81 -9.54 -11.78
N PRO A 39 7.66 -9.61 -12.46
CA PRO A 39 6.80 -8.45 -12.75
C PRO A 39 5.86 -8.09 -11.59
N TYR A 40 6.31 -8.25 -10.34
CA TYR A 40 5.56 -7.91 -9.15
C TYR A 40 6.48 -7.63 -7.95
N THR A 41 6.01 -6.78 -7.05
CA THR A 41 6.62 -6.60 -5.72
C THR A 41 6.20 -7.77 -4.83
N ARG A 42 7.12 -8.29 -4.01
CA ARG A 42 6.76 -9.22 -2.94
C ARG A 42 6.65 -8.46 -1.63
N SER A 43 5.52 -8.61 -0.96
CA SER A 43 5.29 -8.19 0.43
C SER A 43 5.09 -9.44 1.27
N ILE A 44 6.03 -9.75 2.15
CA ILE A 44 6.10 -11.03 2.87
C ILE A 44 5.95 -10.77 4.36
N ALA A 45 4.84 -11.19 4.95
CA ALA A 45 4.63 -11.10 6.40
C ALA A 45 5.72 -11.86 7.17
N ARG A 46 6.22 -11.23 8.24
CA ARG A 46 7.19 -11.77 9.20
C ARG A 46 6.60 -11.71 10.62
N GLU A 47 7.38 -12.09 11.63
CA GLU A 47 6.88 -12.19 13.01
C GLU A 47 6.29 -10.88 13.54
N SER A 48 6.96 -9.75 13.31
CA SER A 48 6.59 -8.43 13.85
C SER A 48 6.61 -7.32 12.78
N GLY A 49 6.12 -7.65 11.58
CA GLY A 49 6.14 -6.74 10.42
C GLY A 49 6.11 -7.48 9.09
N TRP A 50 6.71 -6.90 8.05
CA TRP A 50 6.75 -7.49 6.72
C TRP A 50 7.96 -7.02 5.90
N GLN A 51 8.40 -7.88 4.99
CA GLN A 51 9.57 -7.67 4.13
C GLN A 51 9.13 -7.36 2.70
N TRP A 52 9.72 -6.33 2.09
CA TRP A 52 9.59 -6.08 0.66
C TRP A 52 10.76 -6.65 -0.13
N ARG A 53 10.48 -7.04 -1.37
CA ARG A 53 11.48 -7.30 -2.42
C ARG A 53 11.03 -6.68 -3.73
N ILE A 54 11.83 -5.76 -4.26
CA ILE A 54 11.54 -4.97 -5.46
C ILE A 54 12.68 -5.19 -6.47
N PRO A 55 12.47 -5.98 -7.53
CA PRO A 55 13.48 -6.17 -8.57
C PRO A 55 13.58 -4.91 -9.46
N LEU A 56 14.81 -4.47 -9.71
CA LEU A 56 15.16 -3.48 -10.73
C LEU A 56 16.02 -4.16 -11.80
N GLN A 57 16.30 -3.47 -12.90
CA GLN A 57 17.06 -4.05 -14.02
C GLN A 57 18.49 -4.50 -13.64
N THR A 58 19.13 -3.86 -12.67
CA THR A 58 20.54 -4.14 -12.30
C THR A 58 20.75 -4.57 -10.84
N ARG A 59 19.71 -4.51 -10.01
CA ARG A 59 19.79 -4.79 -8.56
C ARG A 59 18.42 -5.09 -7.98
N VAL A 60 18.38 -5.56 -6.75
CA VAL A 60 17.14 -5.78 -6.00
C VAL A 60 17.12 -4.87 -4.77
N GLY A 61 16.02 -4.14 -4.58
CA GLY A 61 15.74 -3.40 -3.36
C GLY A 61 15.04 -4.30 -2.36
N ASN A 62 15.61 -4.44 -1.17
CA ASN A 62 15.06 -5.25 -0.08
C ASN A 62 14.87 -4.40 1.17
N GLY A 63 13.93 -4.79 2.01
CA GLY A 63 13.86 -4.25 3.34
C GLY A 63 12.78 -4.88 4.19
N LEU A 64 12.84 -4.62 5.48
CA LEU A 64 11.92 -5.12 6.48
C LEU A 64 11.31 -3.91 7.19
N VAL A 65 10.00 -3.77 7.13
CA VAL A 65 9.20 -2.86 7.95
C VAL A 65 8.81 -3.61 9.23
N TYR A 66 9.03 -3.03 10.41
CA TYR A 66 8.79 -3.69 11.68
C TYR A 66 8.33 -2.73 12.77
N CYS A 67 7.70 -3.30 13.80
CA CYS A 67 7.26 -2.59 15.00
C CYS A 67 8.33 -2.72 16.10
N SER A 68 8.92 -1.59 16.49
CA SER A 68 10.05 -1.58 17.42
C SER A 68 9.71 -1.98 18.87
N GLU A 69 8.42 -2.10 19.19
CA GLU A 69 7.94 -2.68 20.45
C GLU A 69 8.15 -4.21 20.52
N PHE A 70 8.19 -4.89 19.37
CA PHE A 70 8.27 -6.35 19.30
C PHE A 70 9.52 -6.90 18.59
N MET A 71 10.37 -6.03 18.05
CA MET A 71 11.57 -6.43 17.33
C MET A 71 12.62 -5.32 17.39
N SER A 72 13.83 -5.67 17.84
CA SER A 72 14.97 -4.75 17.88
C SER A 72 15.58 -4.52 16.49
N ASP A 73 16.36 -3.45 16.35
CA ASP A 73 17.04 -3.12 15.09
C ASP A 73 18.04 -4.23 14.66
N ASP A 74 18.68 -4.91 15.62
CA ASP A 74 19.60 -6.02 15.36
C ASP A 74 18.85 -7.28 14.91
N GLU A 75 17.76 -7.67 15.60
CA GLU A 75 16.91 -8.79 15.17
C GLU A 75 16.30 -8.55 13.79
N ALA A 76 15.86 -7.32 13.50
CA ALA A 76 15.34 -6.93 12.20
C ALA A 76 16.40 -7.04 11.11
N ARG A 77 17.64 -6.62 11.38
CA ARG A 77 18.77 -6.77 10.46
C ARG A 77 19.04 -8.24 10.17
N ASP A 78 19.17 -9.05 11.21
CA ASP A 78 19.53 -10.46 11.06
C ASP A 78 18.41 -11.22 10.33
N THR A 79 17.15 -10.91 10.64
CA THR A 79 15.97 -11.44 9.93
C THR A 79 15.99 -11.07 8.45
N LEU A 80 16.26 -9.80 8.11
CA LEU A 80 16.34 -9.35 6.72
C LEU A 80 17.47 -10.07 5.98
N LEU A 81 18.68 -10.08 6.55
CA LEU A 81 19.86 -10.67 5.90
C LEU A 81 19.72 -12.19 5.70
N ALA A 82 19.05 -12.88 6.61
CA ALA A 82 18.75 -14.31 6.46
C ALA A 82 17.74 -14.63 5.34
N ASN A 83 17.04 -13.62 4.80
CA ASN A 83 15.92 -13.77 3.86
C ASN A 83 16.12 -13.00 2.53
N ILE A 84 17.35 -12.61 2.21
CA ILE A 84 17.69 -11.97 0.94
C ILE A 84 18.74 -12.79 0.18
N GLU A 85 18.78 -12.59 -1.12
CA GLU A 85 19.71 -13.25 -2.03
C GLU A 85 20.57 -12.20 -2.74
N GLY A 86 21.76 -12.59 -3.14
CA GLY A 86 22.73 -11.71 -3.79
C GLY A 86 23.69 -11.04 -2.80
N GLU A 87 24.74 -10.44 -3.35
CA GLU A 87 25.73 -9.70 -2.58
C GLU A 87 25.18 -8.33 -2.19
N LEU A 88 25.50 -7.86 -0.97
CA LEU A 88 25.11 -6.54 -0.53
C LEU A 88 25.84 -5.47 -1.35
N ILE A 89 25.09 -4.54 -1.94
CA ILE A 89 25.62 -3.37 -2.67
C ILE A 89 25.71 -2.15 -1.74
N THR A 90 24.90 -2.14 -0.68
CA THR A 90 24.83 -1.06 0.31
C THR A 90 24.80 -1.63 1.71
N GLU A 91 25.25 -0.84 2.68
CA GLU A 91 25.04 -1.17 4.09
C GLU A 91 23.54 -1.10 4.47
N PRO A 92 23.02 -2.04 5.28
CA PRO A 92 21.66 -1.98 5.80
C PRO A 92 21.42 -0.68 6.58
N ARG A 93 20.42 0.10 6.17
CA ARG A 93 20.10 1.38 6.79
C ARG A 93 18.78 1.30 7.54
N VAL A 94 18.83 1.60 8.85
CA VAL A 94 17.63 1.78 9.67
C VAL A 94 17.01 3.15 9.40
N LEU A 95 15.70 3.15 9.16
CA LEU A 95 14.83 4.29 8.95
C LEU A 95 13.80 4.29 10.06
N ARG A 96 13.55 5.46 10.64
CA ARG A 96 12.48 5.67 11.61
C ARG A 96 11.40 6.52 10.98
N PHE A 97 10.16 6.17 11.22
CA PHE A 97 9.01 6.90 10.70
C PHE A 97 7.87 6.89 11.70
N ARG A 98 6.86 7.70 11.40
CA ARG A 98 5.60 7.76 12.14
C ARG A 98 4.49 7.74 11.12
N THR A 99 3.54 6.83 11.31
CA THR A 99 2.40 6.66 10.40
C THR A 99 1.31 7.66 10.74
N GLY A 100 0.80 8.36 9.74
CA GLY A 100 -0.18 9.42 9.93
C GLY A 100 -0.11 10.51 8.88
N GLN A 101 -0.85 11.60 9.12
CA GLN A 101 -0.91 12.74 8.21
C GLN A 101 -0.99 14.07 8.97
N ARG A 102 -0.73 15.17 8.27
CA ARG A 102 -1.02 16.52 8.78
C ARG A 102 -2.52 16.76 8.72
N VAL A 103 -3.05 17.44 9.75
CA VAL A 103 -4.47 17.84 9.78
C VAL A 103 -4.82 18.84 8.67
N LYS A 104 -3.82 19.51 8.09
CA LYS A 104 -3.93 20.34 6.89
C LYS A 104 -2.76 20.06 5.96
N HIS A 105 -3.05 19.75 4.71
CA HIS A 105 -2.08 19.59 3.63
C HIS A 105 -1.76 20.93 2.96
N TRP A 106 -2.68 21.90 2.98
CA TRP A 106 -2.47 23.28 2.56
C TRP A 106 -2.80 24.24 3.71
N ASN A 107 -1.77 24.81 4.32
CA ASN A 107 -1.88 25.77 5.42
C ASN A 107 -1.29 27.13 5.01
N ARG A 108 -2.13 28.18 5.06
CA ARG A 108 -1.83 29.52 4.55
C ARG A 108 -1.32 29.47 3.10
N ASN A 109 -0.07 29.89 2.88
CA ASN A 109 0.61 29.87 1.59
C ASN A 109 1.60 28.71 1.45
N CYS A 110 1.47 27.66 2.27
CA CYS A 110 2.31 26.48 2.22
C CYS A 110 1.49 25.23 1.90
N VAL A 111 1.95 24.46 0.94
CA VAL A 111 1.42 23.13 0.59
C VAL A 111 2.45 22.08 0.96
N ALA A 112 2.03 21.09 1.74
CA ALA A 112 2.82 19.94 2.11
C ALA A 112 2.68 18.84 1.04
N LEU A 113 3.80 18.29 0.58
CA LEU A 113 3.82 17.13 -0.31
C LEU A 113 4.78 16.06 0.23
N GLY A 114 4.49 14.79 -0.05
CA GLY A 114 5.28 13.64 0.40
C GLY A 114 5.41 13.57 1.92
N LEU A 115 6.61 13.24 2.41
CA LEU A 115 6.90 13.05 3.84
C LEU A 115 6.71 14.30 4.72
N ALA A 116 6.45 15.47 4.13
CA ALA A 116 6.07 16.67 4.89
C ALA A 116 4.58 16.69 5.24
N ALA A 117 3.75 16.07 4.38
CA ALA A 117 2.29 15.99 4.50
C ALA A 117 1.84 14.79 5.33
N GLY A 118 2.52 13.65 5.20
CA GLY A 118 2.14 12.42 5.89
C GLY A 118 3.00 11.25 5.43
N PHE A 119 2.83 10.11 6.09
CA PHE A 119 3.46 8.87 5.71
C PHE A 119 2.58 7.68 6.08
N LEU A 120 2.46 6.76 5.13
CA LEU A 120 1.89 5.43 5.29
C LEU A 120 2.95 4.46 4.79
N GLU A 121 3.11 3.33 5.45
CA GLU A 121 4.10 2.33 5.06
C GLU A 121 3.86 1.81 3.62
N PRO A 122 4.91 1.39 2.90
CA PRO A 122 4.84 1.17 1.46
C PRO A 122 4.22 -0.18 1.08
N LEU A 123 3.30 -0.74 1.88
CA LEU A 123 2.69 -2.05 1.66
C LEU A 123 1.95 -2.12 0.31
N GLU A 124 1.30 -1.01 -0.05
CA GLU A 124 0.54 -0.83 -1.30
C GLU A 124 1.18 0.21 -2.24
N SER A 125 2.48 0.48 -2.11
CA SER A 125 3.24 1.36 -3.02
C SER A 125 2.68 2.79 -3.23
N THR A 126 2.00 3.36 -2.23
CA THR A 126 1.19 4.58 -2.39
C THR A 126 1.93 5.91 -2.22
N SER A 127 3.19 5.90 -1.74
CA SER A 127 3.91 7.15 -1.40
C SER A 127 4.10 8.10 -2.58
N ILE A 128 4.54 7.60 -3.74
CA ILE A 128 4.74 8.43 -4.94
C ILE A 128 3.39 8.87 -5.52
N HIS A 129 2.39 7.99 -5.49
CA HIS A 129 1.02 8.32 -5.88
C HIS A 129 0.49 9.53 -5.11
N LEU A 130 0.60 9.53 -3.78
CA LEU A 130 0.15 10.65 -2.94
C LEU A 130 0.87 11.97 -3.24
N ILE A 131 2.16 11.92 -3.59
CA ILE A 131 2.90 13.10 -4.07
C ILE A 131 2.28 13.61 -5.36
N GLN A 132 2.09 12.73 -6.34
CA GLN A 132 1.51 13.07 -7.64
C GLN A 132 0.10 13.66 -7.48
N ARG A 133 -0.74 13.06 -6.63
CA ARG A 133 -2.10 13.55 -6.34
C ARG A 133 -2.09 14.96 -5.75
N GLY A 134 -1.20 15.22 -4.79
CA GLY A 134 -1.05 16.56 -4.23
C GLY A 134 -0.63 17.59 -5.28
N VAL A 135 0.30 17.22 -6.18
CA VAL A 135 0.71 18.11 -7.29
C VAL A 135 -0.45 18.36 -8.25
N ILE A 136 -1.15 17.32 -8.71
CA ILE A 136 -2.27 17.45 -9.66
C ILE A 136 -3.39 18.31 -9.07
N ARG A 137 -3.78 18.07 -7.82
CA ARG A 137 -4.81 18.87 -7.15
C ARG A 137 -4.40 20.34 -6.99
N LEU A 138 -3.13 20.58 -6.65
CA LEU A 138 -2.61 21.95 -6.60
C LEU A 138 -2.66 22.63 -7.96
N LEU A 139 -2.37 21.92 -9.06
CA LEU A 139 -2.49 22.46 -10.40
C LEU A 139 -3.95 22.74 -10.81
N GLN A 140 -4.89 21.88 -10.40
CA GLN A 140 -6.33 22.08 -10.63
C GLN A 140 -6.88 23.28 -9.86
N MET A 141 -6.32 23.59 -8.69
CA MET A 141 -6.72 24.67 -7.79
C MET A 141 -5.63 25.74 -7.69
N PHE A 142 -4.89 25.96 -8.79
CA PHE A 142 -3.71 26.83 -8.72
C PHE A 142 -4.14 28.30 -8.52
N PRO A 143 -3.62 29.00 -7.49
CA PRO A 143 -4.17 30.28 -7.04
C PRO A 143 -3.63 31.46 -7.87
N TYR A 144 -3.92 31.51 -9.18
CA TYR A 144 -3.43 32.57 -10.08
C TYR A 144 -3.80 33.98 -9.61
N GLY A 145 -5.02 34.14 -9.08
CA GLY A 145 -5.54 35.42 -8.55
C GLY A 145 -5.21 35.67 -7.07
N GLY A 146 -4.38 34.82 -6.46
CA GLY A 146 -4.16 34.79 -5.02
C GLY A 146 -4.88 33.63 -4.34
N ILE A 147 -4.47 33.35 -3.10
CA ILE A 147 -4.94 32.21 -2.33
C ILE A 147 -6.29 32.55 -1.68
N VAL A 148 -7.31 31.75 -1.97
CA VAL A 148 -8.63 31.85 -1.35
C VAL A 148 -8.91 30.64 -0.45
N GLU A 149 -9.74 30.82 0.58
CA GLU A 149 -10.01 29.78 1.57
C GLU A 149 -10.82 28.60 1.02
N SER A 150 -11.66 28.83 0.01
CA SER A 150 -12.44 27.78 -0.65
C SER A 150 -11.54 26.71 -1.28
N ASP A 151 -10.52 27.13 -2.01
CA ASP A 151 -9.58 26.24 -2.71
C ASP A 151 -8.78 25.42 -1.71
N ARG A 152 -8.34 26.07 -0.62
CA ARG A 152 -7.62 25.40 0.47
C ARG A 152 -8.49 24.39 1.20
N THR A 153 -9.75 24.73 1.46
CA THR A 153 -10.70 23.85 2.13
C THR A 153 -10.93 22.60 1.29
N GLU A 154 -11.17 22.78 -0.02
CA GLU A 154 -11.42 21.66 -0.92
C GLU A 154 -10.16 20.80 -1.14
N PHE A 155 -8.99 21.42 -1.32
CA PHE A 155 -7.72 20.69 -1.40
C PHE A 155 -7.48 19.81 -0.16
N ASN A 156 -7.68 20.39 1.04
CA ASN A 156 -7.51 19.68 2.29
C ASN A 156 -8.51 18.53 2.43
N ARG A 157 -9.79 18.75 2.09
CA ARG A 157 -10.84 17.72 2.13
C ARG A 157 -10.48 16.52 1.24
N GLN A 158 -10.09 16.78 -0.01
CA GLN A 158 -9.77 15.69 -0.94
C GLN A 158 -8.48 14.94 -0.57
N MET A 159 -7.45 15.65 -0.07
CA MET A 159 -6.22 15.01 0.39
C MET A 159 -6.48 14.16 1.64
N ASP A 160 -7.21 14.69 2.63
CA ASP A 160 -7.57 13.96 3.86
C ASP A 160 -8.35 12.69 3.55
N ALA A 161 -9.37 12.79 2.68
CA ALA A 161 -10.17 11.64 2.28
C ALA A 161 -9.32 10.54 1.61
N GLU A 162 -8.40 10.90 0.70
CA GLU A 162 -7.53 9.93 0.03
C GLU A 162 -6.52 9.28 1.00
N PHE A 163 -5.95 10.05 1.94
CA PHE A 163 -5.06 9.50 2.97
C PHE A 163 -5.78 8.53 3.90
N ARG A 164 -6.99 8.86 4.38
CA ARG A 164 -7.81 7.97 5.21
C ARG A 164 -8.22 6.72 4.47
N PHE A 165 -8.55 6.86 3.19
CA PHE A 165 -8.90 5.73 2.36
C PHE A 165 -7.74 4.74 2.25
N ILE A 166 -6.52 5.24 2.01
CA ILE A 166 -5.33 4.40 1.92
C ILE A 166 -4.98 3.79 3.27
N ARG A 167 -5.09 4.57 4.34
CA ARG A 167 -4.93 4.07 5.71
C ARG A 167 -5.81 2.85 5.95
N ASP A 168 -7.10 2.92 5.63
CA ASP A 168 -8.06 1.85 5.90
C ASP A 168 -7.73 0.58 5.09
N PHE A 169 -7.30 0.73 3.85
CA PHE A 169 -6.83 -0.40 3.04
C PHE A 169 -5.59 -1.06 3.65
N ILE A 170 -4.62 -0.28 4.16
CA ILE A 170 -3.43 -0.83 4.82
C ILE A 170 -3.79 -1.48 6.16
N ILE A 171 -4.70 -0.89 6.94
CA ILE A 171 -5.20 -1.47 8.20
C ILE A 171 -5.82 -2.85 7.95
N MET A 172 -6.59 -3.00 6.87
CA MET A 172 -7.18 -4.28 6.49
C MET A 172 -6.13 -5.38 6.37
N HIS A 173 -4.97 -5.11 5.77
CA HIS A 173 -3.90 -6.10 5.64
C HIS A 173 -3.40 -6.65 6.97
N TYR A 174 -3.40 -5.81 8.02
CA TYR A 174 -3.01 -6.22 9.36
C TYR A 174 -4.13 -6.87 10.15
N HIS A 175 -5.34 -6.34 10.03
CA HIS A 175 -6.49 -6.76 10.83
C HIS A 175 -7.11 -8.08 10.35
N VAL A 176 -7.26 -8.24 9.04
CA VAL A 176 -7.88 -9.42 8.43
C VAL A 176 -6.83 -10.52 8.30
N THR A 177 -6.59 -11.25 9.38
CA THR A 177 -5.56 -12.30 9.38
C THR A 177 -5.95 -13.48 10.24
N GLU A 178 -5.53 -14.68 9.83
CA GLU A 178 -5.61 -15.90 10.62
C GLU A 178 -4.38 -16.11 11.50
N ARG A 179 -3.34 -15.27 11.33
CA ARG A 179 -2.08 -15.36 12.07
C ARG A 179 -2.31 -15.12 13.55
N THR A 180 -1.79 -16.04 14.36
CA THR A 180 -1.81 -16.00 15.83
C THR A 180 -0.45 -16.36 16.43
N ASP A 181 0.54 -16.57 15.57
CA ASP A 181 1.87 -17.10 15.88
C ASP A 181 2.78 -16.10 16.60
N SER A 182 2.46 -14.80 16.59
CA SER A 182 3.20 -13.78 17.34
C SER A 182 2.27 -12.84 18.12
N GLU A 183 2.82 -12.17 19.13
CA GLU A 183 2.09 -11.15 19.88
C GLU A 183 1.67 -9.97 18.99
N PHE A 184 2.54 -9.58 18.05
CA PHE A 184 2.25 -8.58 17.04
C PHE A 184 1.00 -8.91 16.23
N TRP A 185 0.90 -10.12 15.65
CA TRP A 185 -0.25 -10.49 14.83
C TRP A 185 -1.52 -10.67 15.67
N ARG A 186 -1.40 -11.20 16.90
CA ARG A 186 -2.54 -11.25 17.84
C ARG A 186 -3.05 -9.85 18.17
N ARG A 187 -2.17 -8.85 18.33
CA ARG A 187 -2.57 -7.47 18.53
C ARG A 187 -3.28 -6.90 17.30
N CYS A 188 -2.66 -6.99 16.13
CA CYS A 188 -3.21 -6.47 14.87
C CYS A 188 -4.60 -7.06 14.55
N ARG A 189 -4.78 -8.36 14.79
CA ARG A 189 -6.06 -9.04 14.57
C ARG A 189 -7.18 -8.56 15.51
N ASN A 190 -6.83 -8.18 16.75
CA ASN A 190 -7.81 -7.83 17.79
C ASN A 190 -7.95 -6.33 18.03
N MET A 191 -7.22 -5.48 17.30
CA MET A 191 -7.33 -4.03 17.44
C MET A 191 -8.68 -3.52 16.93
N ASP A 192 -9.19 -2.45 17.54
CA ASP A 192 -10.30 -1.69 16.99
C ASP A 192 -9.91 -1.10 15.64
N ILE A 193 -10.85 -0.98 14.73
CA ILE A 193 -10.65 -0.43 13.38
C ILE A 193 -11.63 0.73 13.11
N PRO A 194 -11.34 1.61 12.15
CA PRO A 194 -12.26 2.66 11.74
C PRO A 194 -13.64 2.12 11.32
N ASP A 195 -14.70 2.84 11.66
CA ASP A 195 -16.08 2.43 11.35
C ASP A 195 -16.32 2.24 9.85
N ASP A 196 -15.72 3.08 9.00
CA ASP A 196 -15.83 2.97 7.54
C ASP A 196 -15.19 1.67 7.02
N LEU A 197 -14.02 1.30 7.54
CA LEU A 197 -13.38 0.03 7.21
C LEU A 197 -14.24 -1.15 7.71
N LYS A 198 -14.70 -1.08 8.96
CA LYS A 198 -15.56 -2.12 9.54
C LYS A 198 -16.83 -2.31 8.71
N HIS A 199 -17.50 -1.24 8.32
CA HIS A 199 -18.67 -1.29 7.46
C HIS A 199 -18.37 -1.99 6.13
N ARG A 200 -17.25 -1.66 5.48
CA ARG A 200 -16.86 -2.29 4.21
C ARG A 200 -16.54 -3.78 4.38
N LEU A 201 -15.85 -4.17 5.46
CA LEU A 201 -15.58 -5.58 5.76
C LEU A 201 -16.87 -6.35 6.04
N ASP A 202 -17.79 -5.77 6.81
CA ASP A 202 -19.09 -6.36 7.12
C ASP A 202 -19.92 -6.53 5.82
N LEU A 203 -19.96 -5.51 4.96
CA LEU A 203 -20.68 -5.58 3.68
C LEU A 203 -20.17 -6.71 2.76
N PHE A 204 -18.85 -6.86 2.66
CA PHE A 204 -18.25 -7.92 1.86
C PHE A 204 -18.47 -9.30 2.48
N ARG A 205 -18.27 -9.43 3.79
CA ARG A 205 -18.50 -10.68 4.52
C ARG A 205 -19.95 -11.15 4.42
N ASP A 206 -20.91 -10.24 4.52
CA ASP A 206 -22.33 -10.63 4.56
C ASP A 206 -22.87 -10.91 3.14
N SER A 207 -22.41 -10.15 2.14
CA SER A 207 -23.05 -10.15 0.81
C SER A 207 -22.14 -10.17 -0.41
N GLY A 208 -20.83 -10.24 -0.21
CA GLY A 208 -19.84 -10.25 -1.29
C GLY A 208 -19.79 -8.94 -2.08
N ARG A 209 -20.40 -7.87 -1.55
CA ARG A 209 -20.48 -6.58 -2.24
C ARG A 209 -19.30 -5.70 -1.90
N VAL A 210 -18.79 -5.01 -2.91
CA VAL A 210 -17.79 -3.96 -2.81
C VAL A 210 -18.30 -2.79 -3.63
N PHE A 211 -18.12 -1.57 -3.11
CA PHE A 211 -18.44 -0.34 -3.83
C PHE A 211 -17.23 0.58 -3.85
N GLU A 212 -17.01 1.23 -4.99
CA GLU A 212 -16.01 2.28 -5.16
C GLU A 212 -16.50 3.59 -4.50
N ALA A 213 -15.66 4.17 -3.63
CA ALA A 213 -15.92 5.49 -3.04
C ALA A 213 -15.33 6.62 -3.91
N GLU A 214 -15.77 7.86 -3.73
CA GLU A 214 -15.39 9.02 -4.58
C GLU A 214 -13.86 9.27 -4.69
N PHE A 215 -13.09 8.94 -3.65
CA PHE A 215 -11.62 9.09 -3.60
C PHE A 215 -10.88 7.76 -3.50
N ASP A 216 -11.58 6.69 -3.86
CA ASP A 216 -11.07 5.34 -3.77
C ASP A 216 -9.98 5.11 -4.83
N ILE A 217 -8.75 4.93 -4.37
CA ILE A 217 -7.64 4.56 -5.27
C ILE A 217 -7.61 3.06 -5.54
N PHE A 218 -8.20 2.28 -4.64
CA PHE A 218 -8.21 0.83 -4.63
C PHE A 218 -9.58 0.38 -5.13
N ARG A 219 -9.77 0.42 -6.46
CA ARG A 219 -11.02 0.01 -7.13
C ARG A 219 -11.57 -1.33 -6.61
N GLU A 220 -12.84 -1.63 -6.90
CA GLU A 220 -13.57 -2.81 -6.42
C GLU A 220 -12.78 -4.14 -6.47
N ASN A 221 -12.00 -4.35 -7.52
CA ASN A 221 -11.17 -5.54 -7.68
C ASN A 221 -10.09 -5.68 -6.59
N SER A 222 -9.46 -4.59 -6.15
CA SER A 222 -8.39 -4.61 -5.14
C SER A 222 -8.93 -5.08 -3.79
N TRP A 223 -10.04 -4.48 -3.35
CA TRP A 223 -10.75 -4.90 -2.14
C TRP A 223 -11.17 -6.37 -2.21
N THR A 224 -11.78 -6.78 -3.33
CA THR A 224 -12.23 -8.17 -3.52
C THR A 224 -11.06 -9.15 -3.44
N GLN A 225 -9.96 -8.88 -4.15
CA GLN A 225 -8.79 -9.75 -4.17
C GLN A 225 -8.13 -9.87 -2.80
N VAL A 226 -7.97 -8.76 -2.09
CA VAL A 226 -7.31 -8.77 -0.77
C VAL A 226 -8.21 -9.42 0.28
N MET A 227 -9.50 -9.10 0.34
CA MET A 227 -10.42 -9.70 1.32
C MET A 227 -10.56 -11.22 1.11
N LEU A 228 -10.74 -11.68 -0.13
CA LEU A 228 -10.75 -13.12 -0.43
C LEU A 228 -9.39 -13.76 -0.12
N GLY A 229 -8.30 -13.13 -0.55
CA GLY A 229 -6.95 -13.64 -0.35
C GLY A 229 -6.52 -13.72 1.12
N GLN A 230 -7.13 -12.91 1.99
CA GLN A 230 -6.91 -12.92 3.44
C GLN A 230 -7.97 -13.73 4.21
N GLY A 231 -8.81 -14.49 3.52
CA GLY A 231 -9.69 -15.49 4.12
C GLY A 231 -11.10 -15.02 4.47
N ILE A 232 -11.53 -13.85 3.99
CA ILE A 232 -12.94 -13.47 4.12
C ILE A 232 -13.73 -14.19 3.03
N GLU A 233 -14.53 -15.18 3.43
CA GLU A 233 -15.52 -15.81 2.57
C GLU A 233 -16.89 -15.12 2.72
N PRO A 234 -17.45 -14.55 1.64
CA PRO A 234 -18.80 -14.01 1.68
C PRO A 234 -19.87 -15.06 2.02
N GLN A 235 -20.78 -14.73 2.93
CA GLN A 235 -21.91 -15.59 3.33
C GLN A 235 -22.97 -15.70 2.23
N SER A 236 -23.04 -14.71 1.35
CA SER A 236 -23.94 -14.71 0.19
C SER A 236 -23.30 -14.01 -1.00
N TYR A 237 -23.90 -14.21 -2.17
CA TYR A 237 -23.52 -13.60 -3.44
C TYR A 237 -24.75 -13.01 -4.12
N HIS A 238 -24.55 -12.25 -5.20
CA HIS A 238 -25.66 -11.65 -5.93
C HIS A 238 -26.56 -12.72 -6.60
N PRO A 239 -27.88 -12.75 -6.38
CA PRO A 239 -28.78 -13.82 -6.88
C PRO A 239 -28.84 -13.97 -8.41
N ILE A 240 -28.31 -13.00 -9.17
CA ILE A 240 -28.18 -13.12 -10.63
C ILE A 240 -27.35 -14.35 -11.04
N VAL A 241 -26.46 -14.82 -10.17
CA VAL A 241 -25.66 -16.03 -10.41
C VAL A 241 -26.55 -17.27 -10.50
N ASP A 242 -27.67 -17.32 -9.76
CA ASP A 242 -28.60 -18.46 -9.76
C ASP A 242 -29.46 -18.53 -11.04
N MET A 243 -29.35 -17.54 -11.94
CA MET A 243 -29.96 -17.58 -13.27
C MET A 243 -29.18 -18.47 -14.25
N MET A 244 -27.96 -18.88 -13.90
CA MET A 244 -27.15 -19.83 -14.67
C MET A 244 -27.21 -21.22 -14.03
N SER A 245 -27.39 -22.25 -14.86
CA SER A 245 -27.15 -23.63 -14.40
C SER A 245 -25.68 -23.84 -14.04
N GLU A 246 -25.39 -24.85 -13.21
CA GLU A 246 -24.00 -25.19 -12.85
C GLU A 246 -23.11 -25.45 -14.07
N GLN A 247 -23.68 -26.09 -15.10
CA GLN A 247 -22.97 -26.36 -16.35
C GLN A 247 -22.62 -25.05 -17.09
N GLU A 248 -23.56 -24.12 -17.19
CA GLU A 248 -23.33 -22.82 -17.83
C GLU A 248 -22.30 -22.00 -17.05
N LEU A 249 -22.36 -22.00 -15.72
CA LEU A 249 -21.39 -21.30 -14.88
C LEU A 249 -19.97 -21.88 -15.04
N ARG A 250 -19.83 -23.21 -15.02
CA ARG A 250 -18.53 -23.88 -15.25
C ARG A 250 -17.98 -23.54 -16.63
N GLN A 251 -18.84 -23.58 -17.66
CA GLN A 251 -18.45 -23.23 -19.02
C GLN A 251 -18.04 -21.76 -19.12
N PHE A 252 -18.78 -20.85 -18.50
CA PHE A 252 -18.45 -19.43 -18.43
C PHE A 252 -17.05 -19.22 -17.84
N MET A 253 -16.76 -19.83 -16.69
CA MET A 253 -15.45 -19.71 -16.03
C MET A 253 -14.31 -20.31 -16.87
N GLN A 254 -14.54 -21.46 -17.51
CA GLN A 254 -13.57 -22.07 -18.43
C GLN A 254 -13.26 -21.15 -19.61
N ILE A 255 -14.27 -20.51 -20.19
CA ILE A 255 -14.09 -19.55 -21.30
C ILE A 255 -13.26 -18.35 -20.83
N GLN A 256 -13.46 -17.84 -19.62
CA GLN A 256 -12.64 -16.74 -19.10
C GLN A 256 -11.18 -17.19 -18.90
N GLY A 257 -10.96 -18.37 -18.31
CA GLY A 257 -9.61 -18.94 -18.14
C GLY A 257 -8.87 -19.10 -19.47
N GLN A 258 -9.54 -19.68 -20.48
CA GLN A 258 -8.97 -19.84 -21.82
C GLN A 258 -8.65 -18.52 -22.53
N LYS A 259 -9.37 -17.43 -22.24
CA LYS A 259 -9.05 -16.10 -22.77
C LYS A 259 -7.79 -15.56 -22.12
N VAL A 260 -7.65 -15.72 -20.80
CA VAL A 260 -6.44 -15.32 -20.07
C VAL A 260 -5.23 -16.10 -20.59
N ASP A 261 -5.32 -17.42 -20.67
CA ASP A 261 -4.22 -18.28 -21.15
C ASP A 261 -3.77 -17.91 -22.57
N ARG A 262 -4.73 -17.64 -23.47
CA ARG A 262 -4.43 -17.22 -24.84
C ARG A 262 -3.66 -15.91 -24.92
N VAL A 263 -3.95 -14.96 -24.02
CA VAL A 263 -3.20 -13.70 -23.94
C VAL A 263 -1.82 -13.95 -23.35
N LEU A 264 -1.72 -14.68 -22.23
CA LEU A 264 -0.45 -14.95 -21.54
C LEU A 264 0.56 -15.64 -22.45
N GLN A 265 0.14 -16.58 -23.30
CA GLN A 265 1.00 -17.28 -24.25
C GLN A 265 1.65 -16.38 -25.31
N GLN A 266 1.10 -15.18 -25.53
CA GLN A 266 1.61 -14.22 -26.53
C GLN A 266 2.56 -13.19 -25.92
N LEU A 267 2.63 -13.11 -24.59
CA LEU A 267 3.46 -12.13 -23.91
C LEU A 267 4.90 -12.67 -23.82
N PRO A 268 5.92 -11.83 -24.10
CA PRO A 268 7.30 -12.19 -23.80
C PRO A 268 7.49 -12.31 -22.28
N THR A 269 8.58 -12.95 -21.87
CA THR A 269 9.02 -12.83 -20.48
C THR A 269 9.31 -11.37 -20.13
N HIS A 270 9.31 -11.05 -18.83
CA HIS A 270 9.55 -9.68 -18.38
C HIS A 270 10.95 -9.18 -18.81
N GLN A 271 11.98 -10.03 -18.73
CA GLN A 271 13.33 -9.68 -19.16
C GLN A 271 13.42 -9.41 -20.66
N GLU A 272 12.85 -10.29 -21.50
CA GLU A 272 12.83 -10.09 -22.96
C GLU A 272 12.12 -8.79 -23.36
N PHE A 273 11.08 -8.38 -22.63
CA PHE A 273 10.42 -7.11 -22.88
C PHE A 273 11.31 -5.91 -22.52
N ILE A 274 11.96 -5.96 -21.34
CA ILE A 274 12.89 -4.91 -20.88
C ILE A 274 14.02 -4.70 -21.88
N ASP A 275 14.66 -5.79 -22.32
CA ASP A 275 15.81 -5.74 -23.25
C ASP A 275 15.47 -5.05 -24.58
N ARG A 276 14.23 -5.22 -25.05
CA ARG A 276 13.76 -4.64 -26.31
C ARG A 276 13.25 -3.21 -26.16
N TYR A 277 12.58 -2.91 -25.05
CA TYR A 277 11.81 -1.66 -24.90
C TYR A 277 12.55 -0.57 -24.13
N CYS A 278 13.20 -0.94 -23.02
CA CYS A 278 13.76 0.03 -22.08
C CYS A 278 15.04 -0.45 -21.37
N PRO A 279 16.06 -0.95 -22.09
CA PRO A 279 17.29 -1.40 -21.46
C PRO A 279 18.01 -0.24 -20.76
N THR A 280 18.35 -0.43 -19.49
CA THR A 280 19.18 0.51 -18.74
C THR A 280 20.63 0.33 -19.19
N THR A 281 21.28 1.42 -19.60
CA THR A 281 22.74 1.44 -19.79
C THR A 281 23.42 1.11 -18.46
N ALA A 282 24.27 0.08 -18.44
CA ALA A 282 25.14 -0.17 -17.29
C ALA A 282 25.91 1.12 -16.98
N GLY A 283 25.63 1.71 -15.82
CA GLY A 283 26.34 2.88 -15.29
C GLY A 283 27.58 2.47 -14.52
#